data_AF-A0A924BSF1-F1
#
_entry.id   AF-A0A924BSF1-F1
#
_cell.length_a   1.000
_cell.length_b   1.000
_cell.length_c   1.000
_cell.angle_alpha   90.00
_cell.angle_beta   90.00
_cell.angle_gamma   90.00
#
_symmetry.space_group_name_H-M   'P 1'
#
loop_
_entity.id
_entity.type
_entity.pdbx_description
1 polymer ?
#
loop_
_entity_poly.entity_id
_entity_poly.type
_entity_poly.pdbx_seq_one_letter_code
_entity_poly.pdbx_strand_id
1 'polypeptide(L)' 'MTAKELKKRYSQLSDQELVRIALKDSKDLRPEALAIMKTEMERRNLMTDASSGIEIQLKEMSRKTC' A
#
# COMPACT_ATOMS: atom_id res chain seq x y z
N MET A 1 8.41 13.35 3.29
CA MET A 1 7.22 12.91 2.55
C MET A 1 6.04 12.87 3.50
N THR A 2 5.05 13.71 3.24
CA THR A 2 3.78 13.77 3.97
C THR A 2 2.73 12.85 3.33
N ALA A 3 1.64 12.54 4.06
CA ALA A 3 0.53 11.72 3.56
C ALA A 3 -0.09 12.25 2.25
N LYS A 4 -0.17 13.59 2.09
CA LYS A 4 -0.68 14.22 0.86
C LYS A 4 0.23 13.97 -0.35
N GLU A 5 1.54 14.03 -0.16
CA GLU A 5 2.51 13.76 -1.24
C GLU A 5 2.46 12.30 -1.67
N LEU A 6 2.36 11.37 -0.72
CA LEU A 6 2.21 9.94 -1.02
C LEU A 6 0.96 9.66 -1.85
N LYS A 7 -0.18 10.22 -1.45
CA LYS A 7 -1.43 10.07 -2.19
C LYS A 7 -1.33 10.61 -3.62
N LYS A 8 -0.73 11.80 -3.79
CA LYS A 8 -0.52 12.39 -5.12
C LYS A 8 0.39 11.50 -5.97
N ARG A 9 1.48 10.99 -5.38
CA ARG A 9 2.44 10.14 -6.07
C ARG A 9 1.81 8.83 -6.52
N TYR A 10 1.09 8.13 -5.63
CA TYR A 10 0.38 6.90 -5.96
C TYR A 10 -0.75 7.12 -6.95
N SER A 11 -1.43 8.26 -6.89
CA SER A 11 -2.44 8.62 -7.90
C SER A 11 -1.86 8.79 -9.30
N GLN A 12 -0.58 9.20 -9.41
CA GLN A 12 0.11 9.33 -10.69
C GLN A 12 0.73 8.02 -11.20
N LEU A 13 0.74 6.96 -10.39
CA LEU A 13 1.24 5.65 -10.82
C LEU A 13 0.20 4.90 -11.63
N SER A 14 0.70 4.11 -12.58
CA SER A 14 -0.08 3.10 -13.29
C SER A 14 -0.42 1.95 -12.37
N ASP A 15 -1.50 1.25 -12.69
CA ASP A 15 -2.03 0.16 -11.87
C ASP A 15 -1.01 -0.97 -11.65
N GLN A 16 -0.22 -1.32 -12.68
CA GLN A 16 0.86 -2.30 -12.57
C GLN A 16 1.97 -1.85 -11.61
N GLU A 17 2.33 -0.56 -11.59
CA GLU A 17 3.35 -0.02 -10.70
C GLU A 17 2.85 0.02 -9.26
N LEU A 18 1.57 0.36 -9.06
CA LEU A 18 0.89 0.26 -7.77
C LEU A 18 0.93 -1.17 -7.21
N VAL A 19 0.57 -2.16 -8.03
CA VAL A 19 0.62 -3.59 -7.67
C VAL A 19 2.06 -4.06 -7.41
N ARG A 20 3.03 -3.59 -8.20
CA ARG A 20 4.44 -3.93 -8.02
C ARG A 20 4.99 -3.40 -6.69
N ILE A 21 4.73 -2.14 -6.36
CA ILE A 21 5.14 -1.54 -5.08
C ILE A 21 4.45 -2.25 -3.91
N ALA A 22 3.16 -2.57 -4.07
CA ALA A 22 2.39 -3.35 -3.11
C ALA A 22 2.96 -4.75 -2.81
N LEU A 23 3.51 -5.42 -3.82
CA LEU A 23 4.06 -6.76 -3.66
C LEU A 23 5.53 -6.78 -3.25
N LYS A 24 6.33 -5.88 -3.81
CA LYS A 24 7.79 -5.94 -3.75
C LYS A 24 8.39 -5.02 -2.70
N ASP A 25 7.82 -3.82 -2.56
CA ASP A 25 8.34 -2.76 -1.69
C ASP A 25 7.55 -2.59 -0.40
N SER A 26 6.46 -3.36 -0.22
CA SER A 26 5.57 -3.24 0.94
C SER A 26 6.23 -3.50 2.30
N LYS A 27 7.36 -4.22 2.32
CA LYS A 27 8.17 -4.45 3.52
C LYS A 27 8.92 -3.20 3.98
N ASP A 28 9.27 -2.30 3.06
CA ASP A 28 10.00 -1.06 3.31
C ASP A 28 9.07 0.16 3.40
N LEU A 29 7.77 -0.04 3.17
CA LEU A 29 6.78 1.02 3.28
C LEU A 29 6.36 1.24 4.72
N ARG A 30 6.30 2.52 5.10
CA ARG A 30 5.69 2.94 6.36
C ARG A 30 4.22 2.52 6.41
N PRO A 31 3.68 2.20 7.59
CA PRO A 31 2.27 1.79 7.75
C PRO A 31 1.28 2.84 7.20
N GLU A 32 1.58 4.12 7.34
CA GLU A 32 0.78 5.21 6.74
C GLU A 32 0.77 5.13 5.20
N ALA A 33 1.91 4.82 4.59
CA ALA A 33 2.03 4.69 3.15
C ALA A 33 1.28 3.45 2.64
N LEU A 34 1.32 2.35 3.39
CA LEU A 34 0.53 1.14 3.09
C LEU A 34 -0.96 1.40 3.18
N ALA A 35 -1.43 2.16 4.18
CA ALA A 35 -2.83 2.52 4.32
C ALA A 35 -3.31 3.37 3.13
N ILE A 36 -2.55 4.40 2.74
CA ILE A 36 -2.86 5.24 1.57
C ILE A 36 -2.88 4.41 0.29
N MET A 37 -1.89 3.52 0.12
CA MET A 37 -1.79 2.67 -1.05
C MET A 37 -2.95 1.67 -1.13
N LYS A 38 -3.35 1.06 0.00
CA LYS A 38 -4.51 0.18 0.08
C LYS A 38 -5.78 0.91 -0.37
N THR A 39 -6.06 2.09 0.19
CA THR A 39 -7.24 2.89 -0.19
C THR A 39 -7.25 3.22 -1.69
N GLU A 40 -6.08 3.50 -2.27
CA GLU A 40 -5.97 3.86 -3.68
C GLU A 40 -6.11 2.63 -4.61
N MET A 41 -5.64 1.46 -4.19
CA MET A 41 -5.89 0.18 -4.88
C MET A 41 -7.35 -0.24 -4.78
N GLU A 42 -7.99 -0.07 -3.61
CA GLU A 42 -9.42 -0.30 -3.41
C GLU A 42 -10.26 0.59 -4.33
N ARG A 43 -9.93 1.89 -4.40
CA ARG A 43 -10.64 2.85 -5.27
C ARG A 43 -10.58 2.46 -6.75
N ARG A 44 -9.47 1.86 -7.19
CA ARG A 44 -9.24 1.44 -8.57
C ARG A 44 -9.68 0.00 -8.86
N ASN A 45 -10.29 -0.70 -7.89
CA ASN A 45 -10.60 -2.12 -7.98
C ASN A 45 -9.38 -2.99 -8.36
N LEU A 46 -8.19 -2.58 -7.92
CA LEU A 46 -6.95 -3.33 -8.10
C LEU A 46 -6.76 -4.36 -6.99
N MET A 47 -7.81 -4.64 -6.21
CA MET A 47 -7.78 -5.64 -5.17
C MET A 47 -7.69 -7.04 -5.77
N THR A 48 -6.46 -7.42 -6.09
CA THR A 48 -6.05 -8.77 -6.52
C THR A 48 -5.34 -9.45 -5.35
N ASP A 49 -4.88 -10.70 -5.50
CA ASP A 49 -4.07 -11.41 -4.48
C ASP A 49 -2.94 -10.56 -3.87
N ALA A 50 -2.41 -9.59 -4.63
CA ALA A 50 -1.42 -8.61 -4.19
C ALA A 50 -1.83 -7.78 -2.95
N SER A 51 -3.11 -7.47 -2.82
CA SER A 51 -3.68 -6.69 -1.71
C SER A 51 -3.67 -7.46 -0.40
N SER A 52 -3.81 -8.78 -0.47
CA SER A 52 -3.70 -9.66 0.69
C SER A 52 -2.29 -9.60 1.29
N GLY A 53 -1.25 -9.42 0.46
CA GLY A 53 0.13 -9.21 0.92
C GLY A 53 0.32 -7.91 1.70
N ILE A 54 -0.36 -6.83 1.31
CA ILE A 54 -0.37 -5.56 2.06
C ILE A 54 -1.14 -5.72 3.38
N GLU A 55 -2.27 -6.41 3.35
CA GLU A 55 -3.12 -6.59 4.53
C GLU A 55 -2.46 -7.46 5.60
N ILE A 56 -1.77 -8.53 5.20
CA ILE A 56 -0.97 -9.36 6.09
C ILE A 56 0.12 -8.52 6.76
N GLN A 57 0.83 -7.68 6.00
CA GLN A 57 1.90 -6.83 6.54
C GLN A 57 1.38 -5.72 7.47
N LEU A 58 0.26 -5.07 7.13
CA LEU A 58 -0.42 -4.14 8.02
C LEU A 58 -0.80 -4.83 9.35
N LYS A 59 -1.30 -6.06 9.26
CA LYS A 59 -1.73 -6.87 10.42
C LYS A 59 -0.55 -7.39 11.24
N GLU A 60 0.60 -7.67 10.63
CA GLU A 60 1.84 -8.03 11.31
C GLU A 60 2.49 -6.82 11.99
N MET A 61 2.57 -5.67 11.32
CA MET A 61 3.09 -4.44 11.93
C MET A 61 2.23 -3.97 13.11
N SER A 62 0.91 -4.08 12.99
CA SER A 62 0.00 -3.77 14.10
C SER A 62 0.08 -4.78 15.24
N ARG A 63 0.61 -5.99 15.02
CA ARG A 63 0.85 -7.00 16.06
C ARG A 63 2.20 -6.85 16.76
N LYS A 64 3.21 -6.22 16.12
CA LYS A 64 4.53 -5.98 16.72
C LYS A 64 4.58 -4.82 17.72
N THR A 65 3.45 -4.15 17.98
CA THR A 65 3.36 -3.04 18.95
C THR A 65 2.85 -3.48 20.34
N CYS A 66 2.83 -4.78 20.66
CA CYS A 66 2.58 -5.30 22.01
C CYS A 66 3.80 -6.04 22.55
#